data_AF-A0A2K9J5Q4-F1
#
_entry.id   AF-A0A2K9J5Q4-F1
#
_cell.length_a   1.000
_cell.length_b   1.000
_cell.length_c   1.000
_cell.angle_alpha   90.00
_cell.angle_beta   90.00
_cell.angle_gamma   90.00
#
_symmetry.space_group_name_H-M   'P 1'
#
loop_
_entity.id
_entity.type
_entity.pdbx_description
1 polymer ?
#
loop_
_entity_poly.entity_id
_entity_poly.type
_entity_poly.pdbx_seq_one_letter_code
_entity_poly.pdbx_strand_id
1 'polypeptide(L)' 'MLIFLENLKALAFMLIFISSIMYYRQLKLLKKQRRLTKIEKAMDVITMTATFTFAFIYILLIIGT' A
#
# COMPACT_ATOMS: atom_id res chain seq x y z
N MET A 1 -15.25 -17.90 14.14
CA MET A 1 -14.51 -18.19 12.88
C MET A 1 -14.43 -16.96 11.98
N LEU A 2 -15.54 -16.26 11.69
CA LEU A 2 -15.57 -15.02 10.90
C LEU A 2 -14.69 -13.88 11.48
N ILE A 3 -14.81 -13.59 12.77
CA ILE A 3 -14.06 -12.51 13.45
C ILE A 3 -12.54 -12.73 13.38
N PHE A 4 -12.09 -13.98 13.49
CA PHE A 4 -10.67 -14.32 13.38
C PHE A 4 -10.14 -14.03 11.97
N LEU A 5 -10.92 -14.37 10.94
CA LEU A 5 -10.57 -14.14 9.55
C LEU A 5 -10.58 -12.64 9.20
N GLU A 6 -11.52 -11.87 9.77
CA GLU A 6 -11.55 -10.41 9.64
C GLU A 6 -10.33 -9.74 10.28
N ASN A 7 -9.96 -10.16 11.49
CA ASN A 7 -8.77 -9.64 12.15
C ASN A 7 -7.48 -10.02 11.39
N LEU A 8 -7.39 -11.24 10.87
CA LEU A 8 -6.26 -11.67 10.05
C LEU A 8 -6.15 -10.85 8.76
N LYS A 9 -7.29 -10.55 8.12
CA LYS A 9 -7.37 -9.69 6.94
C LYS A 9 -6.93 -8.26 7.27
N ALA A 10 -7.38 -7.70 8.40
CA ALA A 10 -6.95 -6.37 8.85
C ALA A 10 -5.43 -6.31 9.12
N LEU A 11 -4.86 -7.37 9.71
CA LEU A 11 -3.43 -7.46 10.01
C LEU A 11 -2.60 -7.61 8.72
N ALA A 12 -3.06 -8.42 7.77
CA ALA A 12 -2.46 -8.53 6.44
C ALA A 12 -2.50 -7.18 5.69
N PHE A 13 -3.61 -6.44 5.80
CA PHE A 13 -3.71 -5.09 5.24
C PHE A 13 -2.72 -4.13 5.88
N MET A 14 -2.54 -4.15 7.20
CA MET A 14 -1.51 -3.34 7.86
C MET A 14 -0.10 -3.67 7.35
N LEU A 15 0.23 -4.96 7.19
CA LEU A 15 1.53 -5.38 6.67
C LEU A 15 1.75 -4.93 5.22
N ILE A 16 0.73 -5.02 4.37
CA ILE A 16 0.79 -4.51 2.99
C ILE A 16 0.96 -2.99 2.99
N PHE A 17 0.27 -2.28 3.88
CA PHE A 17 0.39 -0.82 3.99
C PHE A 17 1.80 -0.38 4.43
N ILE A 18 2.37 -1.03 5.45
CA ILE A 18 3.73 -0.73 5.92
C ILE A 18 4.75 -1.07 4.83
N SER A 19 4.63 -2.22 4.18
CA SER A 19 5.55 -2.62 3.10
C SER A 19 5.47 -1.68 1.90
N SER A 20 4.27 -1.23 1.53
CA SER A 20 4.02 -0.22 0.49
C SER A 20 4.73 1.11 0.81
N ILE A 21 4.62 1.61 2.06
CA ILE A 21 5.29 2.84 2.49
C ILE A 21 6.82 2.68 2.48
N MET A 22 7.33 1.54 2.97
CA MET A 22 8.77 1.26 2.95
C MET A 22 9.30 1.19 1.52
N TYR A 23 8.57 0.50 0.62
CA TYR A 23 8.94 0.38 -0.77
C TYR A 23 8.94 1.75 -1.46
N TYR A 24 7.92 2.58 -1.24
CA TYR A 24 7.88 3.95 -1.77
C TYR A 24 9.07 4.79 -1.29
N ARG A 25 9.43 4.71 0.00
CA ARG A 25 10.61 5.39 0.55
C ARG A 25 11.91 4.92 -0.11
N GLN A 26 12.11 3.60 -0.22
CA GLN A 26 13.27 3.03 -0.91
C GLN A 26 13.33 3.50 -2.36
N LEU A 27 12.19 3.49 -3.05
CA LEU A 27 12.10 3.88 -4.44
C LEU A 27 12.41 5.36 -4.65
N LYS A 28 11.98 6.23 -3.73
CA LYS A 28 12.30 7.67 -3.74
C LYS A 28 13.80 7.92 -3.52
N LEU A 29 14.46 7.15 -2.66
CA LEU A 29 15.92 7.21 -2.46
C LEU A 29 16.66 6.74 -3.72
N LEU A 30 16.22 5.63 -4.33
CA LEU A 30 16.75 5.12 -5.59
C LEU A 30 16.57 6.11 -6.75
N LYS A 31 15.42 6.79 -6.83
CA LYS A 31 15.11 7.85 -7.82
C LYS A 31 16.08 9.04 -7.72
N LYS A 32 16.61 9.30 -6.52
CA LYS A 32 17.59 10.37 -6.24
C LYS A 32 19.01 9.97 -6.65
N GLN A 33 19.33 8.67 -6.64
CA GLN A 33 20.65 8.15 -7.04
C GLN A 33 20.73 7.70 -8.51
N ARG A 34 19.63 7.20 -9.10
CA ARG A 34 19.58 6.80 -10.52
C ARG A 34 18.19 6.99 -11.14
N ARG A 35 18.11 6.93 -12.47
CA ARG A 35 16.82 6.76 -13.18
C ARG A 35 16.25 5.37 -12.90
N LEU A 36 15.01 5.32 -12.41
CA LEU A 36 14.26 4.07 -12.21
C LEU A 36 14.08 3.30 -13.51
N THR A 37 14.25 2.00 -13.42
CA THR A 37 13.91 1.06 -14.49
C THR A 37 12.39 1.01 -14.72
N LYS A 38 11.98 0.56 -15.91
CA LYS A 38 10.54 0.45 -16.26
C LYS A 38 9.76 -0.43 -15.28
N ILE A 39 10.40 -1.49 -14.75
CA ILE A 39 9.82 -2.42 -13.78
C ILE A 39 9.58 -1.72 -12.43
N GLU A 40 10.58 -1.01 -11.91
CA GLU A 40 10.47 -0.26 -10.65
C GLU A 40 9.38 0.82 -10.75
N LYS A 41 9.24 1.50 -11.90
CA LYS A 41 8.14 2.45 -12.14
C LYS A 41 6.76 1.77 -12.13
N ALA A 42 6.62 0.60 -12.75
CA ALA A 42 5.35 -0.12 -12.74
C ALA A 42 4.97 -0.53 -11.30
N MET A 43 5.96 -0.98 -10.52
CA MET A 43 5.78 -1.37 -9.13
C MET A 43 5.42 -0.17 -8.24
N ASP A 44 5.99 1.01 -8.49
CA ASP A 44 5.60 2.29 -7.86
C ASP A 44 4.12 2.63 -8.13
N VAL A 45 3.67 2.51 -9.39
CA VAL A 45 2.28 2.79 -9.78
C VAL A 45 1.30 1.81 -9.10
N ILE A 46 1.62 0.51 -9.11
CA ILE A 46 0.79 -0.52 -8.44
C ILE A 46 0.73 -0.26 -6.93
N THR A 47 1.86 0.10 -6.33
CA THR A 47 1.93 0.41 -4.91
C THR A 47 1.06 1.63 -4.59
N MET A 48 1.14 2.68 -5.41
CA MET A 48 0.39 3.92 -5.25
C MET A 48 -1.12 3.72 -5.44
N THR A 49 -1.54 2.95 -6.45
CA THR A 49 -2.97 2.62 -6.64
C THR A 49 -3.51 1.76 -5.50
N ALA A 50 -2.72 0.82 -4.98
CA ALA A 50 -3.09 0.04 -3.80
C ALA A 50 -3.26 0.91 -2.56
N THR A 51 -2.34 1.85 -2.29
CA THR A 51 -2.45 2.79 -1.17
C THR A 51 -3.69 3.70 -1.31
N PHE A 52 -3.95 4.23 -2.51
CA PHE A 52 -5.13 5.06 -2.77
C PHE A 52 -6.43 4.28 -2.57
N THR A 53 -6.50 3.06 -3.09
CA THR A 53 -7.66 2.18 -2.93
C THR A 53 -7.91 1.88 -1.46
N PHE A 54 -6.84 1.62 -0.70
CA PHE A 54 -6.93 1.39 0.74
C PHE A 54 -7.45 2.62 1.50
N ALA A 55 -6.88 3.80 1.24
CA ALA A 55 -7.34 5.04 1.85
C ALA A 55 -8.82 5.33 1.52
N PHE A 56 -9.23 5.08 0.27
CA PHE A 56 -10.61 5.28 -0.16
C PHE A 56 -11.59 4.33 0.55
N ILE A 57 -11.24 3.05 0.68
CA ILE A 57 -12.05 2.07 1.44
C ILE A 57 -12.16 2.51 2.91
N TYR A 58 -11.08 3.00 3.50
CA TYR A 58 -11.08 3.44 4.89
C TYR A 58 -11.95 4.69 5.10
N ILE A 59 -11.91 5.65 4.17
CA ILE A 59 -12.78 6.83 4.19
C ILE A 59 -14.26 6.43 4.03
N LEU A 60 -14.57 5.52 3.10
CA LEU A 60 -15.92 4.99 2.93
C LEU A 60 -16.42 4.28 4.18
N LEU A 61 -15.54 3.52 4.86
CA LEU A 61 -15.87 2.86 6.11
C LEU A 61 -16.25 3.88 7.19
N ILE A 62 -15.47 4.97 7.33
CA ILE A 62 -15.73 6.04 8.32
C ILE A 62 -17.02 6.81 7.99
N ILE A 63 -17.33 7.04 6.71
CA ILE A 63 -18.53 7.77 6.29
C ILE A 63 -19.79 6.89 6.39
N GLY A 64 -19.65 5.58 6.17
CA GLY A 64 -20.74 4.61 6.24
C GLY A 64 -21.10 4.13 7.65
N THR A 65 -20.26 4.44 8.64
CA THR A 65 -20.52 4.26 10.09
C THR A 65 -21.05 5.54 10.72
#